data_AF-A0A0F4YV91-F1
#
_entry.id   AF-A0A0F4YV91-F1
#
_cell.length_a   1.000
_cell.length_b   1.000
_cell.length_c   1.000
_cell.angle_alpha   90.00
_cell.angle_beta   90.00
_cell.angle_gamma   90.00
#
_symmetry.space_group_name_H-M   'P 1'
#
loop_
_entity.id
_entity.type
_entity.pdbx_description
1 polymer ?
#
loop_
_entity_poly.entity_id
_entity_poly.type
_entity_poly.pdbx_seq_one_letter_code
_entity_poly.pdbx_strand_id
1 'polypeptide(L)'
;MMQPIVPVLLVLVSVVILLWIKSWQSKKARMQSLGQKPPMLPYKLPFGIDAAYMFVSHMLRLDFFEWTQTLLDHPGRTIDIYVLGTRLVLTDDCDNMKAIMSSQFSDYVKGRFVHDLFESVLGDSVFTIDIRKLAKSRPIDFEVAEKYIKIFLEHLDNGGKAIEVYDLVDRLQLDIVTDIFFGHPTNSLRGEHLPFRDAMNKLLAISTARIWMGPISSLLPDSLIARKATQDFNSYLDSQVARTLSLPADELKKRQNSLTLMEALALQRPEPKYIKNQLIAVLMAGKVGIVWDMVTLSVALSETDLLVGFNIREAKRDTTLPKGGGPDGQMPVPILAGEQVIYSVIGLQRRPDIVGEDADQWRPDRYNTWTPQTWEFLPFNHGPRICLGRVFGQFQMEYTLVRIFQHFDALESADGREQRIKIEMNTKMAYPVMCRFHRARSE
;
A
#
# COMPACT_ATOMS: atom_id res chain seq x y z
N MET A 1 57.24 22.49 4.13
CA MET A 1 57.18 21.12 3.58
C MET A 1 55.72 20.71 3.40
N MET A 2 55.02 21.26 2.39
CA MET A 2 53.59 20.96 2.11
C MET A 2 53.31 21.09 0.59
N GLN A 3 54.00 20.31 -0.26
CA GLN A 3 53.90 20.46 -1.72
C GLN A 3 53.44 19.27 -2.58
N PRO A 4 53.19 18.03 -2.11
CA PRO A 4 52.64 16.98 -2.99
C PRO A 4 51.10 16.81 -2.91
N ILE A 5 50.40 17.50 -2.01
CA ILE A 5 48.97 17.23 -1.76
C ILE A 5 48.07 17.82 -2.88
N VAL A 6 48.36 19.03 -3.35
CA VAL A 6 47.53 19.72 -4.34
C VAL A 6 47.52 19.02 -5.72
N PRO A 7 48.65 18.59 -6.31
CA PRO A 7 48.64 17.87 -7.59
C PRO A 7 47.92 16.52 -7.51
N VAL A 8 48.07 15.79 -6.40
CA VAL A 8 47.38 14.50 -6.19
C VAL A 8 45.88 14.69 -6.09
N LEU A 9 45.40 15.72 -5.36
CA LEU A 9 43.98 16.04 -5.29
C LEU A 9 43.40 16.44 -6.66
N LEU A 10 44.14 17.22 -7.46
CA LEU A 10 43.70 17.59 -8.81
C LEU A 10 43.58 16.39 -9.74
N VAL A 11 44.52 15.44 -9.68
CA VAL A 11 44.43 14.19 -10.44
C VAL A 11 43.23 13.36 -9.98
N LEU A 12 43.01 13.22 -8.66
CA LEU A 12 41.86 12.50 -8.12
C LEU A 12 40.53 13.12 -8.56
N VAL A 13 40.38 14.44 -8.45
CA VAL A 13 39.19 15.17 -8.90
C VAL A 13 38.97 15.00 -10.41
N SER A 14 40.04 15.08 -11.21
CA SER A 14 39.97 14.90 -12.66
C SER A 14 39.53 13.47 -13.03
N VAL A 15 40.06 12.46 -12.35
CA VAL A 15 39.65 11.05 -12.52
C VAL A 15 38.18 10.89 -12.14
N VAL A 16 37.73 11.46 -11.02
CA VAL A 16 36.31 11.41 -10.61
C VAL A 16 35.40 12.07 -11.65
N ILE A 17 35.78 13.24 -12.18
CA ILE A 17 35.03 13.94 -13.24
C ILE A 17 34.98 13.11 -14.52
N LEU A 18 36.09 12.53 -14.97
CA LEU A 18 36.13 11.69 -16.16
C LEU A 18 35.29 10.42 -16.00
N LEU A 19 35.35 9.77 -14.83
CA LEU A 19 34.50 8.62 -14.50
C LEU A 19 33.02 9.01 -14.48
N TRP A 20 32.69 10.19 -13.94
CA TRP A 20 31.33 10.72 -13.94
C TRP A 20 30.83 11.02 -15.36
N ILE A 21 31.64 11.67 -16.21
CA ILE A 21 31.31 11.93 -17.62
C ILE A 21 31.11 10.61 -18.37
N LYS A 22 32.03 9.65 -18.21
CA LYS A 22 31.92 8.33 -18.85
C LYS A 22 30.66 7.58 -18.41
N SER A 23 30.36 7.62 -17.11
CA SER A 23 29.13 7.04 -16.55
C SER A 23 27.88 7.72 -17.12
N TRP A 24 27.88 9.05 -17.20
CA TRP A 24 26.78 9.82 -17.77
C TRP A 24 26.56 9.54 -19.25
N GLN A 25 27.63 9.50 -20.05
CA GLN A 25 27.57 9.16 -21.47
C GLN A 25 27.07 7.72 -21.67
N SER A 26 27.57 6.76 -20.88
CA SER A 26 27.11 5.38 -20.91
C SER A 26 25.62 5.28 -20.55
N LYS A 27 25.18 5.98 -19.50
CA LYS A 27 23.76 6.04 -19.10
C LYS A 27 22.91 6.58 -20.24
N LYS A 28 23.32 7.71 -20.85
CA LYS A 28 22.61 8.33 -21.97
C LYS A 28 22.51 7.39 -23.18
N ALA A 29 23.61 6.74 -23.56
CA ALA A 29 23.62 5.80 -24.68
C ALA A 29 22.69 4.60 -24.44
N ARG A 30 22.70 4.02 -23.23
CA ARG A 30 21.80 2.93 -22.84
C ARG A 30 20.33 3.34 -22.94
N MET A 31 19.98 4.53 -22.45
CA MET A 31 18.60 5.03 -22.55
C MET A 31 18.17 5.21 -24.01
N GLN A 32 19.02 5.81 -24.84
CA GLN A 32 18.73 6.04 -26.25
C GLN A 32 18.61 4.73 -27.06
N SER A 33 19.32 3.67 -26.68
CA SER A 33 19.19 2.37 -27.34
C SER A 33 17.89 1.63 -26.99
N LEU A 34 17.25 1.97 -25.87
CA LEU A 34 16.06 1.29 -25.37
C LEU A 34 14.76 1.97 -25.79
N GLY A 35 14.75 3.30 -25.87
CA GLY A 35 13.53 4.03 -26.19
C GLY A 35 13.66 5.53 -26.03
N GLN A 36 12.53 6.21 -25.91
CA GLN A 36 12.47 7.66 -25.71
C GLN A 36 11.94 7.99 -24.32
N LYS A 37 12.51 9.04 -23.70
CA LYS A 37 12.05 9.48 -22.39
C LYS A 37 10.63 10.06 -22.48
N PRO A 38 9.81 9.87 -21.44
CA PRO A 38 8.53 10.56 -21.34
C PRO A 38 8.74 12.06 -21.06
N PRO A 39 7.68 12.87 -21.12
CA PRO A 39 7.68 14.20 -20.54
C PRO A 39 8.22 14.18 -19.11
N MET A 40 8.90 15.25 -18.71
CA MET A 40 9.50 15.37 -17.39
C MET A 40 8.81 16.48 -16.61
N LEU A 41 8.52 16.23 -15.33
CA LEU A 41 8.05 17.27 -14.43
C LEU A 41 9.10 18.41 -14.36
N PRO A 42 8.73 19.65 -14.72
CA PRO A 42 9.68 20.76 -14.70
C PRO A 42 10.17 21.03 -13.29
N TYR A 43 11.49 21.17 -13.12
CA TYR A 43 12.11 21.56 -11.85
C TYR A 43 13.26 22.56 -12.11
N LYS A 44 13.44 23.51 -11.18
CA LYS A 44 14.38 24.64 -11.28
C LYS A 44 15.56 24.52 -10.33
N LEU A 45 15.39 23.84 -9.18
CA LEU A 45 16.45 23.71 -8.18
C LEU A 45 17.33 22.49 -8.49
N PRO A 46 18.63 22.53 -8.10
CA PRO A 46 19.51 21.38 -8.29
C PRO A 46 18.94 20.14 -7.62
N PHE A 47 19.14 18.98 -8.24
CA PHE A 47 18.65 17.69 -7.78
C PHE A 47 17.12 17.57 -7.63
N GLY A 48 16.32 18.52 -8.14
CA GLY A 48 14.86 18.45 -8.05
C GLY A 48 14.32 18.69 -6.64
N ILE A 49 14.96 19.58 -5.88
CA ILE A 49 14.51 19.95 -4.52
C ILE A 49 13.11 20.57 -4.54
N ASP A 50 12.80 21.37 -5.57
CA ASP A 50 11.47 21.95 -5.76
C ASP A 50 10.43 20.89 -6.13
N ALA A 51 10.80 19.85 -6.88
CA ALA A 51 9.93 18.69 -7.08
C ALA A 51 9.65 17.97 -5.76
N ALA A 52 10.66 17.77 -4.91
CA ALA A 52 10.46 17.22 -3.56
C ALA A 52 9.49 18.07 -2.72
N TYR A 53 9.63 19.40 -2.78
CA TYR A 53 8.71 20.33 -2.12
C TYR A 53 7.28 20.22 -2.67
N MET A 54 7.10 20.15 -3.99
CA MET A 54 5.77 19.98 -4.60
C MET A 54 5.11 18.68 -4.11
N PHE A 55 5.84 17.56 -4.12
CA PHE A 55 5.36 16.28 -3.59
C PHE A 55 4.87 16.42 -2.14
N VAL A 56 5.70 16.95 -1.25
CA VAL A 56 5.37 17.10 0.18
C VAL A 56 4.21 18.08 0.37
N SER A 57 4.19 19.19 -0.36
CA SER A 57 3.13 20.20 -0.28
C SER A 57 1.78 19.59 -0.66
N HIS A 58 1.70 18.85 -1.77
CA HIS A 58 0.45 18.24 -2.22
C HIS A 58 -0.02 17.11 -1.28
N MET A 59 0.92 16.36 -0.70
CA MET A 59 0.60 15.40 0.35
C MET A 59 -0.01 16.07 1.59
N LEU A 60 0.58 17.18 2.06
CA LEU A 60 0.09 17.91 3.23
C LEU A 60 -1.26 18.61 2.96
N ARG A 61 -1.53 18.99 1.72
CA ARG A 61 -2.82 19.58 1.28
C ARG A 61 -3.90 18.54 0.99
N LEU A 62 -3.55 17.25 1.04
CA LEU A 62 -4.46 16.14 0.74
C LEU A 62 -5.06 16.22 -0.66
N ASP A 63 -4.29 16.75 -1.63
CA ASP A 63 -4.66 16.89 -3.05
C ASP A 63 -3.63 16.21 -3.98
N PHE A 64 -2.78 15.35 -3.42
CA PHE A 64 -1.71 14.68 -4.15
C PHE A 64 -2.23 13.78 -5.25
N PHE A 65 -3.36 13.11 -5.02
CA PHE A 65 -3.91 12.22 -6.01
C PHE A 65 -4.36 13.00 -7.26
N GLU A 66 -5.18 14.02 -7.04
CA GLU A 66 -5.70 14.92 -8.08
C GLU A 66 -4.53 15.55 -8.83
N TRP A 67 -3.51 16.01 -8.10
CA TRP A 67 -2.27 16.51 -8.70
C TRP A 67 -1.60 15.47 -9.61
N THR A 68 -1.41 14.23 -9.16
CA THR A 68 -0.81 13.19 -10.02
C THR A 68 -1.64 12.86 -11.25
N GLN A 69 -2.97 12.94 -11.18
CA GLN A 69 -3.83 12.78 -12.35
C GLN A 69 -3.57 13.90 -13.37
N THR A 70 -3.47 15.15 -12.92
CA THR A 70 -3.15 16.27 -13.83
C THR A 70 -1.78 16.13 -14.48
N LEU A 71 -0.82 15.50 -13.79
CA LEU A 71 0.51 15.23 -14.37
C LEU A 71 0.50 14.12 -15.42
N LEU A 72 -0.44 13.18 -15.32
CA LEU A 72 -0.57 12.03 -16.23
C LEU A 72 -1.57 12.29 -17.36
N ASP A 73 -2.29 13.41 -17.33
CA ASP A 73 -3.27 13.80 -18.35
C ASP A 73 -2.59 14.33 -19.63
N HIS A 74 -1.88 13.44 -20.30
CA HIS A 74 -1.24 13.67 -21.59
C HIS A 74 -1.07 12.36 -22.36
N PRO A 75 -0.79 12.41 -23.69
CA PRO A 75 -0.52 11.21 -24.46
C PRO A 75 0.60 10.36 -23.85
N GLY A 76 0.34 9.05 -23.71
CA GLY A 76 1.28 8.08 -23.13
C GLY A 76 1.20 7.91 -21.60
N ARG A 77 0.51 8.82 -20.89
CA ARG A 77 0.13 8.65 -19.47
C ARG A 77 1.27 8.15 -18.57
N THR A 78 2.43 8.76 -18.77
CA THR A 78 3.70 8.39 -18.14
C THR A 78 4.59 9.61 -18.06
N ILE A 79 5.14 9.90 -16.89
CA ILE A 79 5.98 11.09 -16.66
C ILE A 79 7.24 10.74 -15.87
N ASP A 80 8.35 11.41 -16.21
CA ASP A 80 9.61 11.38 -15.46
C ASP A 80 9.58 12.43 -14.34
N ILE A 81 9.94 12.01 -13.13
CA ILE A 81 10.01 12.87 -11.96
C ILE A 81 11.40 12.70 -11.32
N TYR A 82 12.09 13.81 -11.07
CA TYR A 82 13.37 13.79 -10.38
C TYR A 82 13.23 14.37 -8.98
N VAL A 83 13.45 13.55 -7.96
CA VAL A 83 13.35 13.92 -6.55
C VAL A 83 14.68 13.63 -5.87
N LEU A 84 15.35 14.66 -5.37
CA LEU A 84 16.64 14.57 -4.67
C LEU A 84 17.70 13.76 -5.45
N GLY A 85 17.74 13.93 -6.78
CA GLY A 85 18.68 13.23 -7.68
C GLY A 85 18.24 11.82 -8.10
N THR A 86 17.16 11.29 -7.55
CA THR A 86 16.56 10.00 -7.93
C THR A 86 15.53 10.20 -9.02
N ARG A 87 15.59 9.39 -10.09
CA ARG A 87 14.58 9.34 -11.15
C ARG A 87 13.47 8.38 -10.75
N LEU A 88 12.24 8.87 -10.70
CA LEU A 88 11.01 8.11 -10.52
C LEU A 88 10.20 8.22 -11.82
N VAL A 89 9.71 7.10 -12.34
CA VAL A 89 8.79 7.09 -13.49
C VAL A 89 7.39 6.81 -12.98
N LEU A 90 6.44 7.72 -13.21
CA LEU A 90 5.04 7.56 -12.79
C LEU A 90 4.16 7.24 -14.01
N THR A 91 3.25 6.27 -13.91
CA THR A 91 2.31 5.92 -15.00
C THR A 91 0.96 5.42 -14.48
N ASP A 92 -0.11 5.63 -15.24
CA ASP A 92 -1.42 4.99 -15.08
C ASP A 92 -1.95 4.42 -16.40
N ASP A 93 -1.03 4.07 -17.31
CA ASP A 93 -1.32 3.39 -18.57
C ASP A 93 -1.50 1.87 -18.37
N CYS A 94 -2.54 1.31 -18.98
CA CYS A 94 -2.89 -0.11 -18.87
C CYS A 94 -1.78 -1.05 -19.36
N ASP A 95 -1.11 -0.71 -20.47
CA ASP A 95 -0.07 -1.56 -21.06
C ASP A 95 1.20 -1.53 -20.21
N ASN A 96 1.54 -0.36 -19.65
CA ASN A 96 2.61 -0.23 -18.68
C ASN A 96 2.34 -1.03 -17.41
N MET A 97 1.12 -0.97 -16.86
CA MET A 97 0.74 -1.76 -15.68
C MET A 97 0.76 -3.27 -15.99
N LYS A 98 0.28 -3.68 -17.17
CA LYS A 98 0.38 -5.06 -17.66
C LYS A 98 1.82 -5.54 -17.79
N ALA A 99 2.71 -4.70 -18.33
CA ALA A 99 4.14 -4.94 -18.41
C ALA A 99 4.73 -5.21 -17.02
N ILE A 100 4.55 -4.27 -16.10
CA ILE A 100 5.12 -4.33 -14.76
C ILE A 100 4.63 -5.55 -13.98
N MET A 101 3.33 -5.88 -14.10
CA MET A 101 2.68 -6.86 -13.24
C MET A 101 2.60 -8.25 -13.84
N SER A 102 2.73 -8.39 -15.17
CA SER A 102 2.54 -9.65 -15.87
C SER A 102 3.58 -9.90 -16.96
N SER A 103 3.55 -9.20 -18.09
CA SER A 103 4.33 -9.60 -19.27
C SER A 103 5.84 -9.42 -19.11
N GLN A 104 6.27 -8.45 -18.29
CA GLN A 104 7.69 -8.20 -17.94
C GLN A 104 7.93 -8.39 -16.43
N PHE A 105 7.12 -9.21 -15.75
CA PHE A 105 7.17 -9.37 -14.29
C PHE A 105 8.58 -9.68 -13.74
N SER A 106 9.40 -10.47 -14.45
CA SER A 106 10.75 -10.83 -14.01
C SER A 106 11.73 -9.66 -13.99
N ASP A 107 11.41 -8.58 -14.72
CA ASP A 107 12.26 -7.40 -14.85
C ASP A 107 11.93 -6.35 -13.78
N TYR A 108 10.73 -6.40 -13.20
CA TYR A 108 10.24 -5.45 -12.20
C TYR A 108 10.06 -6.15 -10.84
N VAL A 109 11.00 -5.91 -9.95
CA VAL A 109 11.02 -6.48 -8.59
C VAL A 109 10.56 -5.45 -7.56
N LYS A 110 10.41 -5.85 -6.29
CA LYS A 110 10.26 -4.86 -5.21
C LYS A 110 11.54 -4.03 -5.05
N GLY A 111 12.70 -4.69 -5.17
CA GLY A 111 13.99 -4.03 -5.17
C GLY A 111 14.46 -3.63 -3.78
N ARG A 112 15.71 -3.14 -3.71
CA ARG A 112 16.30 -2.71 -2.43
C ARG A 112 15.65 -1.42 -1.95
N PHE A 113 15.26 -0.53 -2.86
CA PHE A 113 14.61 0.73 -2.49
C PHE A 113 13.36 0.52 -1.63
N VAL A 114 12.45 -0.37 -2.07
CA VAL A 114 11.20 -0.64 -1.34
C VAL A 114 11.47 -1.44 -0.05
N HIS A 115 12.46 -2.35 -0.08
CA HIS A 115 12.87 -3.07 1.13
C HIS A 115 13.39 -2.12 2.20
N ASP A 116 14.41 -1.31 1.91
CA ASP A 116 15.01 -0.36 2.85
C ASP A 116 13.98 0.62 3.43
N LEU A 117 13.02 1.05 2.59
CA LEU A 117 11.98 1.99 2.97
C LEU A 117 11.02 1.44 4.02
N PHE A 118 10.71 0.14 3.95
CA PHE A 118 9.71 -0.49 4.81
C PHE A 118 10.27 -1.54 5.76
N GLU A 119 11.55 -1.93 5.68
CA GLU A 119 12.17 -2.98 6.50
C GLU A 119 11.96 -2.73 7.99
N SER A 120 12.09 -1.47 8.42
CA SER A 120 11.88 -1.04 9.80
C SER A 120 10.53 -1.46 10.43
N VAL A 121 9.48 -1.54 9.61
CA VAL A 121 8.13 -1.91 10.06
C VAL A 121 7.70 -3.28 9.53
N LEU A 122 7.92 -3.56 8.24
CA LEU A 122 7.49 -4.78 7.58
C LEU A 122 8.51 -5.93 7.64
N GLY A 123 9.76 -5.65 8.03
CA GLY A 123 10.86 -6.63 7.99
C GLY A 123 10.99 -7.29 6.62
N ASP A 124 11.41 -8.56 6.63
CA ASP A 124 11.49 -9.44 5.46
C ASP A 124 10.14 -10.16 5.23
N SER A 125 9.12 -9.42 4.81
CA SER A 125 7.76 -9.92 4.59
C SER A 125 7.38 -10.02 3.12
N VAL A 126 6.23 -10.65 2.83
CA VAL A 126 5.68 -10.74 1.46
C VAL A 126 5.59 -9.40 0.72
N PHE A 127 5.53 -8.27 1.43
CA PHE A 127 5.48 -6.92 0.85
C PHE A 127 6.85 -6.36 0.44
N THR A 128 7.92 -6.74 1.12
CA THR A 128 9.27 -6.20 0.95
C THR A 128 10.18 -7.13 0.16
N ILE A 129 9.90 -8.44 0.14
CA ILE A 129 10.71 -9.44 -0.56
C ILE A 129 9.92 -10.25 -1.59
N ASP A 130 10.65 -10.80 -2.57
CA ASP A 130 10.13 -11.71 -3.62
C ASP A 130 10.06 -13.16 -3.15
N ILE A 131 9.10 -13.46 -2.27
CA ILE A 131 8.77 -14.85 -1.89
C ILE A 131 7.77 -15.47 -2.85
N ARG A 132 7.98 -16.76 -3.18
CA ARG A 132 7.15 -17.47 -4.17
C ARG A 132 5.79 -17.88 -3.62
N LYS A 133 5.67 -18.27 -2.34
CA LYS A 133 4.41 -18.75 -1.71
C LYS A 133 4.46 -18.57 -0.19
N LEU A 134 3.41 -17.95 0.37
CA LEU A 134 3.12 -18.00 1.81
C LEU A 134 2.44 -19.35 2.14
N ALA A 135 2.57 -19.81 3.40
CA ALA A 135 1.86 -21.00 3.87
C ALA A 135 0.34 -20.84 3.65
N LYS A 136 -0.32 -21.91 3.19
CA LYS A 136 -1.78 -21.92 3.03
C LYS A 136 -2.42 -22.00 4.41
N SER A 137 -3.29 -21.04 4.73
CA SER A 137 -4.23 -21.10 5.84
C SER A 137 -5.66 -21.09 5.30
N ARG A 138 -6.65 -21.41 6.13
CA ARG A 138 -8.07 -21.21 5.80
C ARG A 138 -8.37 -19.72 5.99
N PRO A 139 -8.54 -18.93 4.91
CA PRO A 139 -8.68 -17.49 5.05
C PRO A 139 -10.08 -17.11 5.55
N ILE A 140 -11.10 -17.91 5.24
CA ILE A 140 -12.50 -17.61 5.56
C ILE A 140 -12.98 -18.50 6.70
N ASP A 141 -13.44 -17.84 7.77
CA ASP A 141 -14.10 -18.43 8.91
C ASP A 141 -15.37 -17.61 9.20
N PHE A 142 -16.53 -18.20 8.92
CA PHE A 142 -17.83 -17.51 9.04
C PHE A 142 -18.21 -17.32 10.50
N GLU A 143 -17.92 -18.32 11.32
CA GLU A 143 -18.23 -18.35 12.73
C GLU A 143 -17.47 -17.23 13.46
N VAL A 144 -16.19 -17.06 13.14
CA VAL A 144 -15.37 -15.97 13.65
C VAL A 144 -15.86 -14.61 13.15
N ALA A 145 -16.16 -14.47 11.86
CA ALA A 145 -16.66 -13.21 11.30
C ALA A 145 -17.99 -12.79 11.94
N GLU A 146 -18.99 -13.68 11.99
CA GLU A 146 -20.31 -13.40 12.57
C GLU A 146 -20.24 -13.07 14.06
N LYS A 147 -19.34 -13.73 14.81
CA LYS A 147 -19.11 -13.42 16.24
C LYS A 147 -18.72 -11.95 16.43
N TYR A 148 -17.77 -11.44 15.66
CA TYR A 148 -17.31 -10.04 15.82
C TYR A 148 -18.25 -9.04 15.16
N ILE A 149 -18.90 -9.41 14.06
CA ILE A 149 -19.91 -8.56 13.41
C ILE A 149 -21.09 -8.31 14.35
N LYS A 150 -21.55 -9.30 15.12
CA LYS A 150 -22.59 -9.06 16.15
C LYS A 150 -22.17 -7.99 17.16
N ILE A 151 -20.95 -8.09 17.69
CA ILE A 151 -20.40 -7.09 18.62
C ILE A 151 -20.31 -5.72 17.94
N PHE A 152 -19.89 -5.69 16.68
CA PHE A 152 -19.81 -4.46 15.89
C PHE A 152 -21.18 -3.82 15.66
N LEU A 153 -22.21 -4.60 15.32
CA LEU A 153 -23.59 -4.12 15.17
C LEU A 153 -24.14 -3.55 16.47
N GLU A 154 -23.84 -4.17 17.62
CA GLU A 154 -24.21 -3.62 18.94
C GLU A 154 -23.60 -2.24 19.18
N HIS A 155 -22.37 -1.98 18.72
CA HIS A 155 -21.74 -0.67 18.83
C HIS A 155 -22.38 0.35 17.88
N LEU A 156 -22.73 -0.07 16.65
CA LEU A 156 -23.42 0.79 15.69
C LEU A 156 -24.80 1.21 16.18
N ASP A 157 -25.48 0.32 16.91
CA ASP A 157 -26.78 0.58 17.51
C ASP A 157 -26.70 1.40 18.81
N ASN A 158 -26.23 2.63 18.69
CA ASN A 158 -26.06 3.55 19.81
C ASN A 158 -27.22 4.56 19.92
N GLY A 159 -28.44 4.15 19.54
CA GLY A 159 -29.64 4.99 19.59
C GLY A 159 -29.59 6.22 18.67
N GLY A 160 -29.02 6.07 17.46
CA GLY A 160 -28.95 7.14 16.46
C GLY A 160 -27.89 8.22 16.72
N LYS A 161 -26.99 8.03 17.69
CA LYS A 161 -25.86 8.93 17.91
C LYS A 161 -24.85 8.82 16.77
N ALA A 162 -24.13 9.91 16.51
CA ALA A 162 -23.04 9.91 15.55
C ALA A 162 -21.86 9.11 16.11
N ILE A 163 -21.33 8.19 15.31
CA ILE A 163 -20.20 7.31 15.65
C ILE A 163 -19.13 7.47 14.59
N GLU A 164 -17.87 7.42 15.01
CA GLU A 164 -16.74 7.37 14.10
C GLU A 164 -16.61 5.94 13.55
N VAL A 165 -17.00 5.74 12.29
CA VAL A 165 -17.15 4.40 11.69
C VAL A 165 -15.81 3.82 11.30
N TYR A 166 -14.85 4.63 10.89
CA TYR A 166 -13.54 4.17 10.42
C TYR A 166 -12.77 3.44 11.56
N ASP A 167 -12.72 4.01 12.75
CA ASP A 167 -12.13 3.46 13.97
C ASP A 167 -12.82 2.15 14.35
N LEU A 168 -14.15 2.11 14.27
CA LEU A 168 -14.91 0.92 14.65
C LEU A 168 -14.69 -0.24 13.67
N VAL A 169 -14.69 0.02 12.37
CA VAL A 169 -14.37 -1.00 11.35
C VAL A 169 -12.91 -1.45 11.50
N ASP A 170 -12.00 -0.53 11.82
CA ASP A 170 -10.58 -0.85 12.07
C ASP A 170 -10.38 -1.78 13.28
N ARG A 171 -11.17 -1.60 14.34
CA ARG A 171 -11.23 -2.51 15.49
C ARG A 171 -11.82 -3.87 15.12
N LEU A 172 -12.90 -3.89 14.35
CA LEU A 172 -13.54 -5.11 13.84
C LEU A 172 -12.53 -5.95 13.04
N GLN A 173 -11.87 -5.35 12.06
CA GLN A 173 -10.91 -6.05 11.22
C GLN A 173 -9.70 -6.53 12.01
N LEU A 174 -9.23 -5.76 12.99
CA LEU A 174 -8.13 -6.19 13.84
C LEU A 174 -8.50 -7.46 14.64
N ASP A 175 -9.70 -7.52 15.21
CA ASP A 175 -10.17 -8.68 15.96
C ASP A 175 -10.35 -9.92 15.07
N ILE A 176 -10.95 -9.77 13.90
CA ILE A 176 -11.14 -10.88 12.94
C ILE A 176 -9.79 -11.41 12.45
N VAL A 177 -8.89 -10.52 12.01
CA VAL A 177 -7.57 -10.90 11.48
C VAL A 177 -6.74 -11.60 12.55
N THR A 178 -6.75 -11.09 13.79
CA THR A 178 -5.99 -11.72 14.88
C THR A 178 -6.58 -13.05 15.30
N ASP A 179 -7.91 -13.19 15.38
CA ASP A 179 -8.53 -14.48 15.70
C ASP A 179 -8.23 -15.54 14.61
N ILE A 180 -8.43 -15.21 13.32
CA ILE A 180 -8.22 -16.15 12.22
C ILE A 180 -6.73 -16.51 12.03
N PHE A 181 -5.86 -15.51 11.95
CA PHE A 181 -4.46 -15.75 11.55
C PHE A 181 -3.54 -16.05 12.74
N PHE A 182 -3.87 -15.55 13.93
CA PHE A 182 -3.05 -15.71 15.14
C PHE A 182 -3.65 -16.76 16.08
N GLY A 183 -4.97 -17.01 16.01
CA GLY A 183 -5.71 -17.89 16.92
C GLY A 183 -6.14 -17.21 18.22
N HIS A 184 -5.83 -15.92 18.38
CA HIS A 184 -6.11 -15.15 19.59
C HIS A 184 -6.56 -13.74 19.23
N PRO A 185 -7.80 -13.34 19.57
CA PRO A 185 -8.28 -12.01 19.26
C PRO A 185 -7.66 -10.96 20.16
N THR A 186 -7.51 -9.75 19.63
CA THR A 186 -7.13 -8.56 20.41
C THR A 186 -8.23 -8.03 21.32
N ASN A 187 -9.50 -8.36 21.06
CA ASN A 187 -10.69 -7.79 21.70
C ASN A 187 -10.75 -6.25 21.62
N SER A 188 -10.28 -5.69 20.50
CA SER A 188 -10.24 -4.26 20.21
C SER A 188 -11.61 -3.62 20.12
N LEU A 189 -12.66 -4.38 19.77
CA LEU A 189 -14.04 -3.90 19.76
C LEU A 189 -14.60 -3.69 21.18
N ARG A 190 -14.20 -4.52 22.16
CA ARG A 190 -14.72 -4.46 23.53
C ARG A 190 -13.86 -3.65 24.50
N GLY A 191 -12.59 -3.44 24.17
CA GLY A 191 -11.62 -2.75 25.02
C GLY A 191 -11.48 -1.26 24.70
N GLU A 192 -11.32 -0.44 25.74
CA GLU A 192 -11.15 1.01 25.58
C GLU A 192 -9.76 1.41 25.08
N HIS A 193 -8.71 0.59 25.29
CA HIS A 193 -7.35 0.93 24.87
C HIS A 193 -6.46 -0.29 24.62
N LEU A 194 -5.86 -0.38 23.42
CA LEU A 194 -4.86 -1.38 23.07
C LEU A 194 -3.55 -0.70 22.67
N PRO A 195 -2.51 -0.73 23.53
CA PRO A 195 -1.20 -0.15 23.22
C PRO A 195 -0.61 -0.64 21.90
N PHE A 196 -0.86 -1.91 21.56
CA PHE A 196 -0.45 -2.51 20.30
C PHE A 196 -1.05 -1.80 19.06
N ARG A 197 -2.34 -1.44 19.11
CA ARG A 197 -3.04 -0.80 17.99
C ARG A 197 -2.50 0.61 17.76
N ASP A 198 -2.32 1.38 18.82
CA ASP A 198 -1.77 2.74 18.75
C ASP A 198 -0.32 2.74 18.29
N ALA A 199 0.46 1.78 18.78
CA ALA A 199 1.82 1.56 18.33
C ALA A 199 1.88 1.29 16.83
N MET A 200 1.04 0.39 16.32
CA MET A 200 0.98 0.08 14.89
C MET A 200 0.58 1.29 14.05
N ASN A 201 -0.45 2.05 14.44
CA ASN A 201 -0.87 3.27 13.74
C ASN A 201 0.24 4.33 13.73
N LYS A 202 0.99 4.48 14.83
CA LYS A 202 2.12 5.41 14.91
C LYS A 202 3.30 4.99 14.03
N LEU A 203 3.65 3.71 14.01
CA LEU A 203 4.73 3.17 13.17
C LEU A 203 4.40 3.28 11.67
N LEU A 204 3.13 3.08 11.30
CA LEU A 204 2.62 3.32 9.93
C LEU A 204 2.78 4.78 9.49
N ALA A 205 2.41 5.73 10.37
CA ALA A 205 2.57 7.15 10.09
C ALA A 205 4.06 7.55 9.94
N ILE A 206 4.94 6.98 10.76
CA ILE A 206 6.39 7.22 10.67
C ILE A 206 6.99 6.61 9.40
N SER A 207 6.58 5.40 9.03
CA SER A 207 7.00 4.76 7.77
C SER A 207 6.62 5.61 6.58
N THR A 208 5.39 6.15 6.58
CA THR A 208 4.95 7.12 5.57
C THR A 208 5.85 8.34 5.57
N ALA A 209 6.16 8.90 6.74
CA ALA A 209 7.06 10.05 6.84
C ALA A 209 8.46 9.77 6.26
N ARG A 210 8.95 8.52 6.36
CA ARG A 210 10.24 8.11 5.77
C ARG A 210 10.23 8.09 4.24
N ILE A 211 9.09 7.77 3.61
CA ILE A 211 8.94 7.86 2.15
C ILE A 211 9.35 9.28 1.69
N TRP A 212 8.99 10.30 2.46
CA TRP A 212 9.29 11.71 2.16
C TRP A 212 10.72 12.12 2.47
N MET A 213 11.34 11.53 3.50
CA MET A 213 12.73 11.86 3.87
C MET A 213 13.77 11.26 2.91
N GLY A 214 13.36 10.33 2.03
CA GLY A 214 14.24 9.71 1.05
C GLY A 214 15.45 9.04 1.72
N PRO A 215 16.67 9.18 1.18
CA PRO A 215 17.88 8.56 1.74
C PRO A 215 18.20 8.97 3.18
N ILE A 216 17.73 10.14 3.64
CA ILE A 216 17.95 10.65 5.00
C ILE A 216 17.20 9.80 6.03
N SER A 217 16.15 9.08 5.62
CA SER A 217 15.37 8.20 6.49
C SER A 217 16.20 7.12 7.21
N SER A 218 17.28 6.65 6.56
CA SER A 218 18.21 5.65 7.10
C SER A 218 18.98 6.12 8.34
N LEU A 219 19.07 7.44 8.55
CA LEU A 219 19.77 8.04 9.69
C LEU A 219 18.91 8.12 10.96
N LEU A 220 17.60 7.86 10.86
CA LEU A 220 16.64 8.02 11.95
C LEU A 220 15.86 6.72 12.20
N PRO A 221 16.42 5.75 12.95
CA PRO A 221 15.74 4.49 13.27
C PRO A 221 14.51 4.68 14.19
N ASP A 222 13.52 3.77 14.06
CA ASP A 222 12.25 3.83 14.83
C ASP A 222 12.45 3.73 16.33
N SER A 223 13.46 2.97 16.74
CA SER A 223 13.85 2.84 18.14
C SER A 223 14.25 4.18 18.78
N LEU A 224 14.62 5.19 17.98
CA LEU A 224 14.91 6.54 18.44
C LEU A 224 13.69 7.46 18.35
N ILE A 225 12.96 7.45 17.22
CA ILE A 225 11.83 8.37 17.00
C ILE A 225 10.57 7.93 17.79
N ALA A 226 10.33 6.63 17.90
CA ALA A 226 9.11 6.06 18.45
C ALA A 226 9.34 4.82 19.31
N ARG A 227 10.36 4.89 20.18
CA ARG A 227 10.78 3.82 21.08
C ARG A 227 9.63 3.06 21.75
N LYS A 228 8.69 3.78 22.37
CA LYS A 228 7.53 3.18 23.05
C LYS A 228 6.64 2.39 22.08
N ALA A 229 6.33 2.96 20.91
CA ALA A 229 5.52 2.26 19.91
C ALA A 229 6.24 1.01 19.38
N THR A 230 7.54 1.10 19.10
CA THR A 230 8.32 -0.08 18.70
C THR A 230 8.32 -1.16 19.79
N GLN A 231 8.42 -0.78 21.07
CA GLN A 231 8.38 -1.71 22.20
C GLN A 231 7.01 -2.38 22.34
N ASP A 232 5.94 -1.59 22.37
CA ASP A 232 4.56 -2.09 22.53
C ASP A 232 4.18 -3.02 21.37
N PHE A 233 4.55 -2.65 20.13
CA PHE A 233 4.32 -3.45 18.93
C PHE A 233 5.08 -4.79 18.97
N ASN A 234 6.38 -4.72 19.26
CA ASN A 234 7.21 -5.92 19.31
C ASN A 234 6.83 -6.85 20.45
N SER A 235 6.55 -6.32 21.64
CA SER A 235 6.19 -7.11 22.82
C SER A 235 4.94 -7.96 22.57
N TYR A 236 3.92 -7.39 21.92
CA TYR A 236 2.73 -8.14 21.54
C TYR A 236 3.07 -9.28 20.58
N LEU A 237 3.74 -8.99 19.46
CA LEU A 237 4.06 -10.01 18.45
C LEU A 237 4.98 -11.10 19.00
N ASP A 238 5.99 -10.73 19.77
CA ASP A 238 6.94 -11.67 20.37
C ASP A 238 6.21 -12.62 21.34
N SER A 239 5.23 -12.11 22.10
CA SER A 239 4.41 -12.95 22.99
C SER A 239 3.58 -13.99 22.23
N GLN A 240 2.97 -13.59 21.09
CA GLN A 240 2.16 -14.49 20.27
C GLN A 240 3.03 -15.55 19.60
N VAL A 241 4.17 -15.15 19.02
CA VAL A 241 5.11 -16.06 18.37
C VAL A 241 5.71 -17.05 19.37
N ALA A 242 6.12 -16.59 20.55
CA ALA A 242 6.64 -17.47 21.61
C ALA A 242 5.60 -18.50 22.05
N ARG A 243 4.33 -18.09 22.20
CA ARG A 243 3.23 -19.00 22.53
C ARG A 243 3.04 -20.07 21.46
N THR A 244 2.96 -19.70 20.19
CA THR A 244 2.79 -20.68 19.10
C THR A 244 3.97 -21.63 18.98
N LEU A 245 5.20 -21.15 19.14
CA LEU A 245 6.40 -22.00 19.10
C LEU A 245 6.51 -22.96 20.31
N SER A 246 5.81 -22.68 21.41
CA SER A 246 5.73 -23.59 22.56
C SER A 246 4.78 -24.77 22.34
N LEU A 247 3.92 -24.73 21.31
CA LEU A 247 2.97 -25.80 21.02
C LEU A 247 3.69 -27.04 20.43
N PRO A 248 3.33 -28.27 20.84
CA PRO A 248 3.91 -29.47 20.26
C PRO A 248 3.60 -29.59 18.75
N ALA A 249 4.64 -29.75 17.93
CA ALA A 249 4.49 -29.86 16.48
C ALA A 249 3.56 -31.01 16.04
N ASP A 250 3.52 -32.10 16.81
CA ASP A 250 2.66 -33.26 16.52
C ASP A 250 1.19 -32.97 16.77
N GLU A 251 0.86 -32.09 17.71
CA GLU A 251 -0.52 -31.63 17.91
C GLU A 251 -0.97 -30.73 16.76
N LEU A 252 -0.10 -29.82 16.32
CA LEU A 252 -0.38 -28.96 15.18
C LEU A 252 -0.61 -29.78 13.90
N LYS A 253 0.25 -30.77 13.62
CA LYS A 253 0.10 -31.64 12.44
C LYS A 253 -1.24 -32.38 12.41
N LYS A 254 -1.82 -32.73 13.57
CA LYS A 254 -3.14 -33.38 13.65
C LYS A 254 -4.27 -32.45 13.21
N ARG A 255 -4.12 -31.14 13.37
CA ARG A 255 -5.16 -30.13 13.02
C ARG A 255 -5.28 -29.91 11.50
N GLN A 256 -4.27 -30.30 10.72
CA GLN A 256 -4.23 -30.23 9.25
C GLN A 256 -4.83 -28.92 8.69
N ASN A 257 -6.06 -28.95 8.20
CA ASN A 257 -6.74 -27.84 7.54
C ASN A 257 -7.28 -26.77 8.50
N SER A 258 -7.23 -27.01 9.81
CA SER A 258 -7.70 -26.10 10.86
C SER A 258 -6.58 -25.27 11.48
N LEU A 259 -5.39 -25.28 10.87
CA LEU A 259 -4.25 -24.51 11.32
C LEU A 259 -4.45 -23.01 11.06
N THR A 260 -4.11 -22.19 12.04
CA THR A 260 -3.94 -20.76 11.81
C THR A 260 -2.72 -20.52 10.94
N LEU A 261 -2.61 -19.33 10.35
CA LEU A 261 -1.42 -18.98 9.57
C LEU A 261 -0.17 -18.99 10.43
N MET A 262 -0.24 -18.52 11.68
CA MET A 262 0.92 -18.55 12.58
C MET A 262 1.40 -19.98 12.84
N GLU A 263 0.48 -20.90 13.12
CA GLU A 263 0.79 -22.32 13.34
C GLU A 263 1.36 -22.98 12.08
N ALA A 264 0.79 -22.67 10.90
CA ALA A 264 1.28 -23.16 9.62
C ALA A 264 2.70 -22.66 9.31
N LEU A 265 3.00 -21.39 9.60
CA LEU A 265 4.34 -20.82 9.47
C LEU A 265 5.32 -21.45 10.45
N ALA A 266 4.91 -21.69 11.70
CA ALA A 266 5.72 -22.37 12.70
C ALA A 266 6.10 -23.80 12.29
N LEU A 267 5.16 -24.55 11.69
CA LEU A 267 5.43 -25.88 11.13
C LEU A 267 6.36 -25.84 9.91
N GLN A 268 6.29 -24.79 9.10
CA GLN A 268 7.12 -24.64 7.90
C GLN A 268 8.55 -24.21 8.24
N ARG A 269 8.69 -23.20 9.09
CA ARG A 269 9.97 -22.62 9.51
C ARG A 269 9.83 -22.04 10.93
N PRO A 270 10.25 -22.78 11.98
CA PRO A 270 10.10 -22.38 13.38
C PRO A 270 11.15 -21.34 13.78
N GLU A 271 11.21 -20.23 13.05
CA GLU A 271 12.12 -19.11 13.31
C GLU A 271 11.30 -17.88 13.71
N PRO A 272 11.46 -17.35 14.95
CA PRO A 272 10.63 -16.26 15.46
C PRO A 272 10.60 -15.03 14.55
N LYS A 273 11.76 -14.61 14.03
CA LYS A 273 11.88 -13.45 13.14
C LYS A 273 11.09 -13.64 11.84
N TYR A 274 11.18 -14.83 11.24
CA TYR A 274 10.47 -15.14 10.00
C TYR A 274 8.95 -15.08 10.19
N ILE A 275 8.44 -15.74 11.24
CA ILE A 275 7.00 -15.79 11.55
C ILE A 275 6.49 -14.36 11.80
N LYS A 276 7.18 -13.61 12.67
CA LYS A 276 6.85 -12.23 13.00
C LYS A 276 6.73 -11.34 11.76
N ASN A 277 7.72 -11.38 10.86
CA ASN A 277 7.68 -10.57 9.64
C ASN A 277 6.46 -10.89 8.76
N GLN A 278 6.09 -12.17 8.61
CA GLN A 278 4.89 -12.53 7.84
C GLN A 278 3.59 -12.10 8.54
N LEU A 279 3.52 -12.18 9.86
CA LEU A 279 2.36 -11.74 10.63
C LEU A 279 2.11 -10.24 10.53
N ILE A 280 3.18 -9.43 10.57
CA ILE A 280 3.07 -7.98 10.39
C ILE A 280 2.44 -7.67 9.02
N ALA A 281 2.87 -8.38 7.99
CA ALA A 281 2.30 -8.26 6.66
C ALA A 281 0.78 -8.47 6.67
N VAL A 282 0.33 -9.55 7.29
CA VAL A 282 -1.09 -9.94 7.34
C VAL A 282 -1.91 -8.91 8.12
N LEU A 283 -1.38 -8.41 9.24
CA LEU A 283 -2.02 -7.35 10.02
C LEU A 283 -2.20 -6.06 9.21
N MET A 284 -1.16 -5.65 8.48
CA MET A 284 -1.19 -4.40 7.72
C MET A 284 -2.11 -4.52 6.50
N ALA A 285 -2.12 -5.67 5.84
CA ALA A 285 -2.96 -5.95 4.68
C ALA A 285 -4.43 -6.15 5.04
N GLY A 286 -4.69 -6.92 6.09
CA GLY A 286 -6.03 -7.31 6.52
C GLY A 286 -6.80 -6.18 7.20
N LYS A 287 -6.11 -5.26 7.88
CA LYS A 287 -6.79 -4.14 8.55
C LYS A 287 -7.17 -3.03 7.59
N VAL A 288 -6.17 -2.38 6.97
CA VAL A 288 -6.41 -1.03 6.42
C VAL A 288 -7.16 -1.03 5.09
N GLY A 289 -6.91 -2.02 4.24
CA GLY A 289 -7.59 -2.12 2.95
C GLY A 289 -9.09 -2.36 3.12
N ILE A 290 -9.45 -3.34 3.96
CA ILE A 290 -10.85 -3.71 4.20
C ILE A 290 -11.62 -2.57 4.87
N VAL A 291 -10.98 -1.85 5.81
CA VAL A 291 -11.60 -0.69 6.48
C VAL A 291 -11.98 0.40 5.49
N TRP A 292 -11.05 0.77 4.61
CA TRP A 292 -11.30 1.81 3.62
C TRP A 292 -12.45 1.44 2.70
N ASP A 293 -12.44 0.23 2.15
CA ASP A 293 -13.46 -0.22 1.20
C ASP A 293 -14.84 -0.31 1.87
N MET A 294 -14.92 -0.86 3.11
CA MET A 294 -16.17 -0.91 3.88
C MET A 294 -16.73 0.48 4.18
N VAL A 295 -15.89 1.42 4.60
CA VAL A 295 -16.31 2.78 4.95
C VAL A 295 -16.76 3.54 3.69
N THR A 296 -16.03 3.38 2.59
CA THR A 296 -16.36 4.02 1.32
C THR A 296 -17.66 3.48 0.74
N LEU A 297 -17.87 2.16 0.78
CA LEU A 297 -19.11 1.51 0.36
C LEU A 297 -20.30 1.88 1.25
N SER A 298 -20.10 1.96 2.57
CA SER A 298 -21.17 2.33 3.51
C SER A 298 -21.58 3.80 3.34
N VAL A 299 -20.63 4.70 3.09
CA VAL A 299 -20.90 6.15 3.02
C VAL A 299 -21.02 6.65 1.57
N ALA A 300 -21.05 5.73 0.59
CA ALA A 300 -21.19 6.04 -0.84
C ALA A 300 -20.15 7.07 -1.35
N LEU A 301 -18.94 7.05 -0.80
CA LEU A 301 -17.96 8.14 -1.01
C LEU A 301 -17.10 7.98 -2.27
N SER A 302 -16.97 6.77 -2.83
CA SER A 302 -16.14 6.51 -4.03
C SER A 302 -16.28 5.05 -4.51
N GLU A 303 -16.39 4.83 -5.82
CA GLU A 303 -16.50 3.48 -6.42
C GLU A 303 -15.19 2.71 -6.49
N THR A 304 -14.07 3.39 -6.31
CA THR A 304 -12.76 2.73 -6.38
C THR A 304 -12.50 1.92 -5.11
N ASP A 305 -12.50 0.59 -5.25
CA ASP A 305 -11.79 -0.36 -4.38
C ASP A 305 -10.32 0.07 -4.34
N LEU A 306 -10.00 0.84 -3.32
CA LEU A 306 -8.83 1.75 -3.27
C LEU A 306 -7.65 1.11 -2.56
N LEU A 307 -7.74 -0.21 -2.33
CA LEU A 307 -6.81 -1.02 -1.57
C LEU A 307 -5.33 -0.76 -1.93
N VAL A 308 -5.05 -0.31 -3.16
CA VAL A 308 -3.69 -0.08 -3.65
C VAL A 308 -3.53 1.17 -4.53
N GLY A 309 -3.68 2.37 -3.97
CA GLY A 309 -3.53 3.65 -4.70
C GLY A 309 -2.27 3.73 -5.58
N PHE A 310 -1.07 3.72 -4.97
CA PHE A 310 0.21 3.74 -5.68
C PHE A 310 1.07 2.53 -5.34
N ASN A 311 1.79 2.02 -6.34
CA ASN A 311 2.71 0.90 -6.16
C ASN A 311 4.07 1.20 -6.76
N ILE A 312 5.13 0.84 -6.04
CA ILE A 312 6.51 1.02 -6.48
C ILE A 312 7.11 -0.32 -6.89
N ARG A 313 7.88 -0.31 -7.99
CA ARG A 313 8.75 -1.40 -8.45
C ARG A 313 10.13 -0.84 -8.83
N GLU A 314 11.12 -1.72 -8.81
CA GLU A 314 12.49 -1.42 -9.22
C GLU A 314 12.84 -2.29 -10.42
N ALA A 315 13.45 -1.71 -11.44
CA ALA A 315 13.95 -2.47 -12.57
C ALA A 315 15.20 -3.26 -12.19
N LYS A 316 15.13 -4.58 -12.31
CA LYS A 316 16.25 -5.50 -12.01
C LYS A 316 17.38 -5.40 -13.05
N ARG A 317 17.02 -5.08 -14.29
CA ARG A 317 17.92 -4.90 -15.43
C ARG A 317 17.38 -3.79 -16.32
N ASP A 318 18.21 -3.34 -17.26
CA ASP A 318 17.78 -2.44 -18.32
C ASP A 318 16.61 -3.04 -19.08
N THR A 319 15.51 -2.30 -19.12
CA THR A 319 14.24 -2.73 -19.72
C THR A 319 13.47 -1.48 -20.18
N THR A 320 12.22 -1.67 -20.58
CA THR A 320 11.35 -0.60 -21.03
C THR A 320 9.96 -0.73 -20.43
N LEU A 321 9.25 0.41 -20.35
CA LEU A 321 7.79 0.41 -20.34
C LEU A 321 7.28 0.53 -21.78
N PRO A 322 6.20 -0.16 -22.16
CA PRO A 322 5.65 -0.11 -23.52
C PRO A 322 5.28 1.29 -24.03
N LYS A 323 4.73 2.16 -23.18
CA LYS A 323 4.16 3.47 -23.54
C LYS A 323 4.72 4.60 -22.68
N GLY A 324 4.65 5.81 -23.22
CA GLY A 324 5.05 7.06 -22.57
C GLY A 324 6.10 7.87 -23.31
N GLY A 325 6.88 7.23 -24.20
CA GLY A 325 7.95 7.87 -24.95
C GLY A 325 7.48 8.47 -26.27
N GLY A 326 8.22 9.45 -26.76
CA GLY A 326 7.97 10.08 -28.06
C GLY A 326 6.83 11.12 -28.05
N PRO A 327 6.61 11.84 -29.17
CA PRO A 327 5.65 12.95 -29.23
C PRO A 327 4.19 12.55 -28.98
N ASP A 328 3.82 11.30 -29.31
CA ASP A 328 2.48 10.73 -29.17
C ASP A 328 2.35 9.80 -27.95
N GLY A 329 3.42 9.63 -27.19
CA GLY A 329 3.48 8.75 -26.03
C GLY A 329 3.38 7.25 -26.37
N GLN A 330 3.54 6.83 -27.62
CA GLN A 330 3.42 5.42 -28.03
C GLN A 330 4.75 4.67 -28.05
N MET A 331 5.89 5.37 -27.93
CA MET A 331 7.20 4.73 -27.95
C MET A 331 7.57 4.18 -26.57
N PRO A 332 8.44 3.15 -26.52
CA PRO A 332 8.91 2.60 -25.26
C PRO A 332 9.67 3.62 -24.43
N VAL A 333 9.44 3.60 -23.11
CA VAL A 333 10.18 4.40 -22.13
C VAL A 333 11.36 3.58 -21.59
N PRO A 334 12.60 4.07 -21.67
CA PRO A 334 13.76 3.36 -21.13
C PRO A 334 13.76 3.40 -19.60
N ILE A 335 13.88 2.23 -18.96
CA ILE A 335 14.04 2.07 -17.52
C ILE A 335 15.36 1.34 -17.27
N LEU A 336 16.30 2.00 -16.62
CA LEU A 336 17.61 1.40 -16.34
C LEU A 336 17.58 0.57 -15.05
N ALA A 337 18.49 -0.38 -14.94
CA ALA A 337 18.65 -1.18 -13.73
C ALA A 337 18.79 -0.29 -12.48
N GLY A 338 17.99 -0.56 -11.46
CA GLY A 338 17.93 0.18 -10.21
C GLY A 338 17.05 1.43 -10.24
N GLU A 339 16.39 1.78 -11.34
CA GLU A 339 15.42 2.88 -11.40
C GLU A 339 14.03 2.44 -10.92
N GLN A 340 13.29 3.37 -10.32
CA GLN A 340 11.98 3.10 -9.73
C GLN A 340 10.86 3.48 -10.70
N VAL A 341 9.87 2.60 -10.80
CA VAL A 341 8.61 2.84 -11.50
C VAL A 341 7.47 2.80 -10.50
N ILE A 342 6.64 3.82 -10.54
CA ILE A 342 5.43 3.99 -9.75
C ILE A 342 4.24 3.85 -10.70
N TYR A 343 3.30 2.97 -10.38
CA TYR A 343 2.02 2.93 -11.09
C TYR A 343 0.86 3.33 -10.19
N SER A 344 -0.10 4.06 -10.75
CA SER A 344 -1.28 4.57 -10.06
C SER A 344 -2.52 3.78 -10.47
N VAL A 345 -2.97 2.86 -9.61
CA VAL A 345 -4.21 2.10 -9.83
C VAL A 345 -5.42 3.02 -9.66
N ILE A 346 -5.37 3.89 -8.66
CA ILE A 346 -6.41 4.90 -8.41
C ILE A 346 -6.53 5.88 -9.59
N GLY A 347 -5.40 6.28 -10.20
CA GLY A 347 -5.40 7.14 -11.38
C GLY A 347 -6.08 6.46 -12.56
N LEU A 348 -5.68 5.22 -12.84
CA LEU A 348 -6.26 4.38 -13.88
C LEU A 348 -7.78 4.24 -13.73
N GLN A 349 -8.27 3.87 -12.54
CA GLN A 349 -9.69 3.56 -12.30
C GLN A 349 -10.58 4.81 -12.15
N ARG A 350 -10.03 6.02 -12.35
CA ARG A 350 -10.77 7.28 -12.39
C ARG A 350 -10.56 8.03 -13.71
N ARG A 351 -10.13 7.31 -14.74
CA ARG A 351 -9.93 7.87 -16.08
C ARG A 351 -11.26 8.00 -16.83
N PRO A 352 -11.61 9.20 -17.32
CA PRO A 352 -12.83 9.39 -18.10
C PRO A 352 -12.86 8.56 -19.38
N ASP A 353 -11.70 8.35 -20.01
CA ASP A 353 -11.58 7.58 -21.26
C ASP A 353 -11.77 6.06 -21.07
N ILE A 354 -11.76 5.56 -19.83
CA ILE A 354 -11.96 4.15 -19.48
C ILE A 354 -13.31 3.93 -18.80
N VAL A 355 -13.63 4.75 -17.80
CA VAL A 355 -14.77 4.55 -16.89
C VAL A 355 -16.00 5.37 -17.31
N GLY A 356 -15.79 6.43 -18.10
CA GLY A 356 -16.81 7.40 -18.51
C GLY A 356 -16.61 8.78 -17.87
N GLU A 357 -17.29 9.81 -18.38
CA GLU A 357 -17.17 11.20 -17.89
C GLU A 357 -17.49 11.37 -16.40
N ASP A 358 -18.25 10.46 -15.82
CA ASP A 358 -18.62 10.37 -14.40
C ASP A 358 -17.66 9.46 -13.60
N ALA A 359 -16.41 9.27 -14.06
CA ALA A 359 -15.40 8.42 -13.42
C ALA A 359 -15.02 8.83 -11.98
N ASP A 360 -15.28 10.07 -11.61
CA ASP A 360 -15.04 10.63 -10.28
C ASP A 360 -16.23 10.48 -9.33
N GLN A 361 -17.39 10.05 -9.85
CA GLN A 361 -18.62 9.90 -9.08
C GLN A 361 -18.81 8.46 -8.58
N TRP A 362 -19.40 8.32 -7.39
CA TRP A 362 -19.86 7.02 -6.92
C TRP A 362 -21.17 6.63 -7.64
N ARG A 363 -21.14 5.63 -8.52
CA ARG A 363 -22.31 5.18 -9.29
C ARG A 363 -22.34 3.65 -9.51
N PRO A 364 -22.63 2.83 -8.48
CA PRO A 364 -22.54 1.36 -8.56
C PRO A 364 -23.34 0.74 -9.71
N ASP A 365 -24.44 1.36 -10.13
CA ASP A 365 -25.24 0.91 -11.28
C ASP A 365 -24.51 0.99 -12.62
N ARG A 366 -23.35 1.66 -12.70
CA ARG A 366 -22.49 1.71 -13.90
C ARG A 366 -22.12 0.30 -14.36
N TYR A 367 -21.84 -0.59 -13.41
CA TYR A 367 -21.47 -1.99 -13.68
C TYR A 367 -22.61 -2.82 -14.31
N ASN A 368 -23.85 -2.31 -14.34
CA ASN A 368 -24.94 -2.92 -15.12
C ASN A 368 -24.73 -2.80 -16.63
N THR A 369 -23.91 -1.81 -17.06
CA THR A 369 -23.70 -1.49 -18.48
C THR A 369 -22.23 -1.51 -18.90
N TRP A 370 -21.32 -1.32 -17.95
CA TRP A 370 -19.88 -1.30 -18.17
C TRP A 370 -19.24 -2.57 -17.61
N THR A 371 -18.50 -3.28 -18.45
CA THR A 371 -17.66 -4.42 -18.04
C THR A 371 -16.20 -4.05 -18.31
N PRO A 372 -15.41 -3.70 -17.27
CA PRO A 372 -14.01 -3.32 -17.47
C PRO A 372 -13.20 -4.48 -18.05
N GLN A 373 -12.26 -4.16 -18.94
CA GLN A 373 -11.25 -5.11 -19.37
C GLN A 373 -10.28 -5.43 -18.23
N THR A 374 -9.54 -6.52 -18.35
CA THR A 374 -8.66 -7.04 -17.29
C THR A 374 -7.67 -6.02 -16.72
N TRP A 375 -7.22 -5.04 -17.51
CA TRP A 375 -6.21 -4.04 -17.12
C TRP A 375 -6.80 -2.65 -16.90
N GLU A 376 -8.12 -2.53 -16.83
CA GLU A 376 -8.86 -1.27 -16.61
C GLU A 376 -9.39 -1.18 -15.17
N PHE A 377 -9.59 -2.33 -14.50
CA PHE A 377 -10.06 -2.39 -13.12
C PHE A 377 -9.21 -3.38 -12.30
N LEU A 378 -8.42 -2.86 -11.36
CA LEU A 378 -7.35 -3.60 -10.66
C LEU A 378 -7.42 -3.48 -9.13
N PRO A 379 -8.58 -3.74 -8.50
CA PRO A 379 -8.81 -3.53 -7.05
C PRO A 379 -7.83 -4.31 -6.16
N PHE A 380 -7.40 -5.48 -6.63
CA PHE A 380 -6.49 -6.38 -5.92
C PHE A 380 -5.14 -6.56 -6.64
N ASN A 381 -4.78 -5.63 -7.54
CA ASN A 381 -3.73 -5.83 -8.52
C ASN A 381 -3.99 -7.11 -9.38
N HIS A 382 -2.99 -7.54 -10.13
CA HIS A 382 -3.04 -8.70 -11.01
C HIS A 382 -1.63 -9.33 -11.16
N GLY A 383 -1.55 -10.48 -11.82
CA GLY A 383 -0.30 -11.18 -12.08
C GLY A 383 0.25 -11.96 -10.87
N PRO A 384 1.54 -12.36 -10.89
CA PRO A 384 2.13 -13.24 -9.87
C PRO A 384 2.16 -12.65 -8.45
N ARG A 385 1.92 -11.34 -8.30
CA ARG A 385 1.84 -10.61 -7.02
C ARG A 385 0.43 -10.09 -6.74
N ILE A 386 -0.60 -10.69 -7.33
CA ILE A 386 -2.01 -10.42 -6.99
C ILE A 386 -2.23 -10.57 -5.47
N CYS A 387 -3.12 -9.76 -4.90
CA CYS A 387 -3.39 -9.77 -3.47
C CYS A 387 -3.77 -11.18 -2.98
N LEU A 388 -2.95 -11.74 -2.08
CA LEU A 388 -3.19 -13.04 -1.47
C LEU A 388 -4.48 -13.03 -0.62
N GLY A 389 -4.80 -11.88 -0.04
CA GLY A 389 -5.99 -11.67 0.78
C GLY A 389 -7.26 -11.31 -0.01
N ARG A 390 -7.25 -11.35 -1.36
CA ARG A 390 -8.42 -10.94 -2.17
C ARG A 390 -9.73 -11.61 -1.72
N VAL A 391 -9.73 -12.94 -1.67
CA VAL A 391 -10.93 -13.72 -1.33
C VAL A 391 -11.38 -13.46 0.11
N PHE A 392 -10.43 -13.30 1.03
CA PHE A 392 -10.71 -12.92 2.42
C PHE A 392 -11.33 -11.52 2.51
N GLY A 393 -10.70 -10.53 1.89
CA GLY A 393 -11.14 -9.14 1.92
C GLY A 393 -12.52 -8.98 1.30
N GLN A 394 -12.75 -9.54 0.11
CA GLN A 394 -14.06 -9.54 -0.56
C GLN A 394 -15.15 -10.14 0.33
N PHE A 395 -14.88 -11.31 0.91
CA PHE A 395 -15.81 -11.94 1.85
C PHE A 395 -16.13 -11.04 3.06
N GLN A 396 -15.10 -10.48 3.71
CA GLN A 396 -15.29 -9.63 4.88
C GLN A 396 -16.14 -8.40 4.55
N MET A 397 -15.84 -7.73 3.43
CA MET A 397 -16.57 -6.56 2.95
C MET A 397 -18.04 -6.88 2.68
N GLU A 398 -18.29 -7.84 1.78
CA GLU A 398 -19.63 -8.24 1.36
C GLU A 398 -20.47 -8.70 2.57
N TYR A 399 -19.90 -9.58 3.40
CA TYR A 399 -20.62 -10.12 4.55
C TYR A 399 -20.95 -9.02 5.56
N THR A 400 -20.00 -8.16 5.92
CA THR A 400 -20.25 -7.08 6.87
C THR A 400 -21.32 -6.10 6.35
N LEU A 401 -21.25 -5.71 5.07
CA LEU A 401 -22.24 -4.83 4.46
C LEU A 401 -23.64 -5.44 4.47
N VAL A 402 -23.78 -6.71 4.09
CA VAL A 402 -25.06 -7.43 4.17
C VAL A 402 -25.60 -7.44 5.60
N ARG A 403 -24.76 -7.67 6.60
CA ARG A 403 -25.18 -7.68 8.01
C ARG A 403 -25.59 -6.29 8.51
N ILE A 404 -24.92 -5.23 8.05
CA ILE A 404 -25.34 -3.84 8.31
C ILE A 404 -26.71 -3.57 7.69
N PHE A 405 -26.91 -3.89 6.41
CA PHE A 405 -28.18 -3.65 5.70
C PHE A 405 -29.35 -4.49 6.23
N GLN A 406 -29.07 -5.63 6.84
CA GLN A 406 -30.09 -6.43 7.53
C GLN A 406 -30.50 -5.85 8.89
N HIS A 407 -29.73 -4.91 9.45
CA HIS A 407 -29.94 -4.38 10.80
C HIS A 407 -30.40 -2.91 10.82
N PHE A 408 -30.03 -2.14 9.81
CA PHE A 408 -30.28 -0.70 9.72
C PHE A 408 -30.98 -0.34 8.41
N ASP A 409 -32.04 0.46 8.48
CA ASP A 409 -32.79 0.96 7.31
C ASP A 409 -32.14 2.21 6.69
N ALA A 410 -31.41 2.98 7.49
CA ALA A 410 -30.80 4.21 7.01
C ALA A 410 -29.46 4.49 7.68
N LEU A 411 -28.59 5.13 6.90
CA LEU A 411 -27.27 5.60 7.28
C LEU A 411 -27.12 7.05 6.83
N GLU A 412 -26.70 7.91 7.74
CA GLU A 412 -26.53 9.35 7.48
C GLU A 412 -25.12 9.80 7.87
N SER A 413 -24.47 10.57 7.00
CA SER A 413 -23.26 11.32 7.39
C SER A 413 -23.64 12.39 8.42
N ALA A 414 -22.90 12.44 9.52
CA ALA A 414 -23.20 13.31 10.65
C ALA A 414 -22.49 14.66 10.60
N ASP A 415 -21.40 14.78 9.86
CA ASP A 415 -20.55 15.98 9.81
C ASP A 415 -20.62 16.73 8.47
N GLY A 416 -21.22 16.14 7.42
CA GLY A 416 -21.37 16.76 6.10
C GLY A 416 -20.05 17.17 5.45
N ARG A 417 -18.93 16.67 5.98
CA ARG A 417 -17.59 17.06 5.56
C ARG A 417 -17.20 16.24 4.35
N GLU A 418 -16.81 16.92 3.28
CA GLU A 418 -16.20 16.26 2.13
C GLU A 418 -14.90 15.57 2.57
N GLN A 419 -14.85 14.26 2.32
CA GLN A 419 -13.72 13.44 2.70
C GLN A 419 -12.61 13.54 1.67
N ARG A 420 -11.36 13.49 2.14
CA ARG A 420 -10.18 13.46 1.28
C ARG A 420 -9.39 12.18 1.49
N ILE A 421 -8.63 11.79 0.48
CA ILE A 421 -7.73 10.65 0.54
C ILE A 421 -6.41 11.12 1.16
N LYS A 422 -6.06 10.57 2.31
CA LYS A 422 -4.73 10.72 2.88
C LYS A 422 -3.86 9.54 2.46
N ILE A 423 -2.74 9.85 1.84
CA ILE A 423 -1.76 8.83 1.42
C ILE A 423 -0.79 8.57 2.55
N GLU A 424 -0.83 7.34 3.04
CA GLU A 424 0.15 6.71 3.91
C GLU A 424 0.78 5.52 3.18
N MET A 425 1.30 4.52 3.89
CA MET A 425 1.67 3.25 3.25
C MET A 425 0.49 2.62 2.48
N ASN A 426 -0.72 2.99 2.86
CA ASN A 426 -2.01 2.73 2.24
C ASN A 426 -2.76 4.07 2.07
N THR A 427 -3.90 4.04 1.40
CA THR A 427 -4.84 5.17 1.38
C THR A 427 -5.81 5.08 2.55
N LYS A 428 -6.04 6.20 3.24
CA LYS A 428 -6.98 6.27 4.36
C LYS A 428 -7.79 7.56 4.38
N MET A 429 -8.86 7.60 5.18
CA MET A 429 -9.72 8.79 5.27
C MET A 429 -8.92 9.89 5.96
N ALA A 430 -8.87 11.06 5.34
CA ALA A 430 -8.14 12.19 5.91
C ALA A 430 -8.78 12.69 7.20
N TYR A 431 -10.10 12.54 7.31
CA TYR A 431 -10.89 13.00 8.44
C TYR A 431 -11.69 11.85 9.06
N PRO A 432 -12.09 11.99 10.33
CA PRO A 432 -13.05 11.08 10.93
C PRO A 432 -14.30 10.94 10.05
N VAL A 433 -14.86 9.74 9.97
CA VAL A 433 -16.09 9.45 9.22
C VAL A 433 -17.21 9.25 10.21
N MET A 434 -17.88 10.35 10.52
CA MET A 434 -18.96 10.37 11.51
C MET A 434 -20.28 9.98 10.85
N CYS A 435 -20.93 8.91 11.31
CA CYS A 435 -22.21 8.47 10.76
C CYS A 435 -23.25 8.17 11.85
N ARG A 436 -24.53 8.32 11.52
CA ARG A 436 -25.67 7.87 12.32
C ARG A 436 -26.32 6.67 11.64
N PHE A 437 -26.57 5.62 12.42
CA PHE A 437 -27.27 4.42 11.98
C PHE A 437 -28.67 4.40 12.59
N HIS A 438 -29.67 4.19 11.74
CA HIS A 438 -31.06 4.13 12.13
C HIS A 438 -31.55 2.70 11.97
N ARG A 439 -31.95 2.09 13.10
CA ARG A 439 -32.44 0.70 13.12
C ARG A 439 -33.59 0.51 12.16
N ALA A 440 -33.64 -0.71 11.61
CA ALA A 440 -34.78 -1.11 10.82
C ALA A 440 -36.07 -1.05 11.64
N ARG A 441 -37.13 -0.46 11.09
CA ARG A 441 -38.45 -0.54 11.74
C ARG A 441 -38.90 -1.99 11.66
N SER A 442 -39.13 -2.63 12.80
CA SER A 442 -39.80 -3.93 12.83
C SER A 442 -41.24 -3.72 12.32
N GLU A 443 -41.53 -4.16 11.09
CA GLU A 443 -42.90 -4.30 10.58
C GLU A 443 -43.69 -5.37 11.34
#